data_AF-A0A533RT42-F1
#
_entry.id   AF-A0A533RT42-F1
#
_cell.length_a   1.000
_cell.length_b   1.000
_cell.length_c   1.000
_cell.angle_alpha   90.00
_cell.angle_beta   90.00
_cell.angle_gamma   90.00
#
_symmetry.space_group_name_H-M   'P 1'
#
loop_
_entity.id
_entity.type
_entity.pdbx_description
1 polymer ?
#
loop_
_entity_poly.entity_id
_entity_poly.type
_entity_poly.pdbx_seq_one_letter_code
_entity_poly.pdbx_strand_id
1 'polypeptide(L)' 'MTTLRFDADTDAIRHLRAADPVLARVLDAVGPYEIELRDDRFTALARAIVGQQLSVSAARTIWGRFEALVGAIGPESVLA' A
#
# COMPACT_ATOMS: atom_id res chain seq x y z
N MET A 1 -5.52 10.87 6.87
CA MET A 1 -5.16 10.16 5.63
C MET A 1 -4.42 11.10 4.71
N THR A 2 -3.12 10.83 4.54
CA THR A 2 -2.25 11.61 3.66
C THR A 2 -2.26 10.98 2.27
N THR A 3 -2.57 11.76 1.25
CA THR A 3 -2.49 11.30 -0.15
C THR A 3 -1.22 11.86 -0.79
N LEU A 4 -0.38 10.97 -1.31
CA LEU A 4 0.74 11.34 -2.15
C LEU A 4 0.27 11.41 -3.60
N ARG A 5 0.55 12.51 -4.28
CA ARG A 5 0.20 12.70 -5.68
C ARG A 5 1.47 12.66 -6.53
N PHE A 6 1.40 11.94 -7.65
CA PHE A 6 2.47 11.81 -8.62
C PHE A 6 1.95 12.21 -10.01
N ASP A 7 2.48 13.31 -10.54
CA ASP A 7 2.21 13.81 -11.88
C ASP A 7 3.51 14.24 -12.58
N ALA A 8 3.40 14.74 -13.81
CA ALA A 8 4.54 15.07 -14.65
C ALA A 8 5.55 16.04 -14.00
N ASP A 9 5.10 16.88 -13.07
CA ASP A 9 5.93 17.91 -12.44
C ASP A 9 6.61 17.41 -11.16
N THR A 10 6.15 16.28 -10.61
CA THR A 10 6.70 15.69 -9.39
C THR A 10 8.14 15.22 -9.62
N ASP A 11 9.06 15.57 -8.69
CA ASP A 11 10.49 15.24 -8.78
C ASP A 11 10.76 13.75 -9.07
N ALA A 12 10.01 12.85 -8.41
CA ALA A 12 10.11 11.42 -8.62
C ALA A 12 9.78 11.01 -10.07
N ILE A 13 8.75 11.61 -10.66
CA ILE A 13 8.33 11.32 -12.04
C ILE A 13 9.34 11.87 -13.04
N ARG A 14 9.82 13.10 -12.83
CA ARG A 14 10.87 13.71 -13.67
C ARG A 14 12.17 12.89 -13.63
N HIS A 15 12.56 12.43 -12.44
CA HIS A 15 13.72 11.58 -12.26
C HIS A 15 13.59 10.25 -13.02
N LEU A 16 12.50 9.51 -12.82
CA LEU A 16 12.31 8.21 -13.48
C LEU A 16 12.23 8.34 -15.01
N ARG A 17 11.56 9.38 -15.51
CA ARG A 17 11.48 9.64 -16.96
C ARG A 17 12.86 9.91 -17.58
N ALA A 18 13.71 10.66 -16.89
CA ALA A 18 15.05 10.97 -17.37
C ALA A 18 16.02 9.78 -17.26
N ALA A 19 15.84 8.95 -16.23
CA ALA A 19 16.74 7.82 -15.94
C ALA A 19 16.46 6.58 -16.82
N ASP A 20 15.20 6.33 -17.21
CA ASP A 20 14.82 5.11 -17.92
C ASP A 20 13.71 5.35 -18.98
N PRO A 21 14.00 5.20 -20.28
CA PRO A 21 13.02 5.38 -21.36
C PRO A 21 11.92 4.30 -21.39
N VAL A 22 12.13 3.13 -20.79
CA VAL A 22 11.07 2.12 -20.61
C VAL A 22 10.07 2.63 -19.56
N LEU A 23 10.56 3.10 -18.42
CA LEU A 23 9.71 3.69 -17.39
C LEU A 23 9.01 4.95 -17.89
N ALA A 24 9.67 5.80 -18.68
CA ALA A 24 9.03 6.96 -19.31
C ALA A 24 7.77 6.57 -20.10
N ARG A 25 7.84 5.51 -20.92
CA ARG A 25 6.70 5.01 -21.69
C ARG A 25 5.59 4.43 -20.80
N VAL A 26 5.95 3.77 -19.70
CA VAL A 26 4.97 3.28 -18.72
C VAL A 26 4.25 4.45 -18.05
N LEU A 27 4.98 5.50 -17.67
CA LEU A 27 4.42 6.71 -17.07
C LEU A 27 3.49 7.45 -18.04
N ASP A 28 3.84 7.52 -19.33
CA ASP A 28 2.96 8.09 -20.35
C ASP A 28 1.66 7.29 -20.54
N ALA A 29 1.73 5.96 -20.44
CA ALA A 29 0.58 5.08 -20.58
C ALA A 29 -0.36 5.11 -19.35
N VAL A 30 0.21 5.22 -18.15
CA VAL A 30 -0.55 5.22 -16.88
C VAL A 30 -1.10 6.61 -16.57
N GLY A 31 -0.33 7.67 -16.82
CA GLY A 31 -0.68 9.04 -16.44
C GLY A 31 -0.49 9.32 -14.94
N PRO A 32 -0.99 10.47 -14.45
CA PRO A 32 -0.92 10.83 -13.04
C PRO A 32 -1.60 9.81 -12.14
N TYR A 33 -1.04 9.56 -10.96
CA TYR A 33 -1.62 8.63 -9.99
C TYR A 33 -1.42 9.12 -8.55
N GLU A 34 -2.23 8.56 -7.66
CA GLU A 34 -2.27 8.92 -6.24
C GLU A 34 -2.07 7.66 -5.38
N ILE A 35 -1.31 7.82 -4.29
CA ILE A 35 -1.12 6.79 -3.27
C ILE A 35 -1.75 7.30 -1.98
N GLU A 36 -2.78 6.60 -1.52
CA GLU A 36 -3.34 6.81 -0.19
C GLU A 36 -2.49 6.10 0.87
N LEU A 37 -1.92 6.88 1.78
CA LEU A 37 -1.16 6.33 2.89
C LEU A 37 -2.10 5.88 4.00
N ARG A 38 -1.83 4.69 4.56
CA ARG A 38 -2.53 4.19 5.75
C ARG A 38 -1.91 4.81 6.99
N ASP A 39 -2.77 5.38 7.85
CA ASP A 39 -2.34 6.14 9.02
C ASP A 39 -1.84 5.22 10.18
N ASP A 40 -2.37 4.00 10.31
CA ASP A 40 -1.94 3.05 11.35
C ASP A 40 -0.81 2.12 10.90
N ARG A 41 0.38 2.37 11.46
CA ARG A 41 1.61 1.61 11.17
C ARG A 41 1.54 0.15 11.64
N PHE A 42 0.92 -0.14 12.79
CA PHE A 42 0.85 -1.50 13.31
C PHE A 42 -0.10 -2.34 12.45
N THR A 43 -1.31 -1.84 12.17
CA THR A 43 -2.22 -2.49 11.24
C THR A 43 -1.58 -2.68 9.87
N ALA A 44 -0.88 -1.68 9.33
CA ALA A 44 -0.21 -1.81 8.03
C ALA A 44 0.83 -2.95 8.02
N LEU A 45 1.65 -3.06 9.07
CA LEU A 45 2.64 -4.13 9.21
C LEU A 45 1.98 -5.51 9.37
N ALA A 46 0.98 -5.62 10.25
CA ALA A 46 0.26 -6.86 10.48
C ALA A 46 -0.44 -7.36 9.20
N ARG A 47 -1.08 -6.46 8.44
CA ARG A 47 -1.68 -6.78 7.14
C ARG A 47 -0.65 -7.25 6.12
N ALA A 48 0.51 -6.60 6.08
CA ALA A 48 1.59 -6.99 5.18
C ALA A 48 2.07 -8.42 5.49
N ILE A 49 2.27 -8.75 6.76
CA ILE A 49 2.66 -10.09 7.22
C ILE A 49 1.57 -11.11 6.89
N VAL A 50 0.31 -10.84 7.23
CA VAL A 50 -0.81 -11.75 6.97
C VAL A 50 -0.99 -12.04 5.47
N GLY A 51 -0.71 -11.06 4.61
CA GLY A 51 -0.86 -11.21 3.15
C GLY A 51 0.30 -11.91 2.44
N GLN A 52 1.38 -12.23 3.14
CA GLN A 52 2.56 -12.85 2.54
C GLN A 52 2.23 -14.20 1.90
N GLN A 53 2.64 -14.37 0.64
CA GLN A 53 2.46 -15.59 -0.17
C GLN A 53 0.99 -15.97 -0.41
N LEU A 54 0.05 -15.03 -0.23
CA LEU A 54 -1.37 -15.23 -0.46
C LEU A 54 -1.89 -14.43 -1.65
N SER A 55 -2.96 -14.91 -2.27
CA SER A 55 -3.76 -14.08 -3.16
C SER A 55 -4.44 -12.94 -2.37
N VAL A 56 -4.78 -11.85 -3.05
CA VAL A 56 -5.50 -10.71 -2.44
C VAL A 56 -6.81 -11.16 -1.78
N SER A 57 -7.53 -12.10 -2.40
CA SER A 57 -8.79 -12.63 -1.87
C SER A 57 -8.57 -13.45 -0.58
N ALA A 58 -7.56 -14.31 -0.58
CA ALA A 58 -7.21 -15.11 0.60
C ALA A 58 -6.74 -14.21 1.76
N ALA A 59 -5.85 -13.24 1.48
CA ALA A 59 -5.37 -12.27 2.46
C ALA A 59 -6.52 -11.46 3.06
N ARG A 60 -7.48 -10.98 2.24
CA ARG A 60 -8.67 -10.27 2.71
C ARG A 60 -9.54 -11.15 3.62
N THR A 61 -9.73 -12.41 3.25
CA THR A 61 -10.54 -13.36 4.03
C THR A 61 -9.92 -13.64 5.39
N ILE A 62 -8.61 -13.91 5.44
CA ILE A 62 -7.89 -14.16 6.69
C ILE A 62 -7.86 -12.90 7.55
N TRP A 63 -7.61 -11.74 6.95
CA TRP A 63 -7.60 -10.47 7.67
C TRP A 63 -8.95 -10.15 8.32
N GLY A 64 -10.07 -10.35 7.61
CA GLY A 64 -11.40 -10.12 8.20
C GLY A 64 -11.71 -11.06 9.38
N ARG A 65 -11.22 -12.31 9.34
CA ARG A 65 -11.32 -13.24 10.48
C ARG A 65 -10.46 -12.79 11.66
N PHE A 66 -9.26 -12.29 11.38
CA PHE A 66 -8.36 -11.75 12.40
C PHE A 66 -8.97 -10.52 13.08
N GLU A 67 -9.49 -9.54 12.33
CA GLU A 67 -10.21 -8.38 12.87
C GLU A 67 -11.40 -8.80 13.74
N ALA A 68 -12.19 -9.79 13.30
CA ALA A 68 -13.32 -10.28 14.08
C ALA A 68 -12.90 -10.98 15.39
N LEU A 69 -11.69 -11.54 15.43
CA LEU A 69 -11.15 -12.23 16.61
C LEU A 69 -10.58 -11.25 17.64
N VAL A 70 -9.76 -10.28 17.19
CA VAL A 70 -9.02 -9.38 18.10
C VAL A 70 -9.71 -8.04 18.35
N GLY A 71 -10.74 -7.70 17.57
CA GLY A 71 -11.44 -6.42 17.68
C GLY A 71 -10.59 -5.24 17.22
N ALA A 72 -10.36 -4.28 18.12
CA ALA A 72 -9.53 -3.11 17.81
C ALA A 72 -8.07 -3.53 17.59
N ILE A 73 -7.56 -3.41 16.36
CA ILE A 73 -6.21 -3.86 16.02
C ILE A 73 -5.16 -3.03 16.79
N GLY A 74 -4.33 -3.72 17.55
CA GLY A 74 -3.19 -3.16 18.27
C GLY A 74 -2.35 -4.27 18.89
N PRO A 75 -1.09 -3.97 19.30
CA PRO A 75 -0.23 -4.98 19.92
C PRO A 75 -0.91 -5.68 21.10
N GLU A 76 -1.60 -4.91 21.94
CA GLU A 76 -2.18 -5.41 23.18
C GLU A 76 -3.40 -6.30 22.91
N SER A 77 -4.21 -5.96 21.91
CA SER A 77 -5.36 -6.77 21.50
C SER A 77 -4.95 -8.11 20.88
N VAL A 78 -3.71 -8.23 20.37
CA VAL A 78 -3.17 -9.48 19.83
C VAL A 78 -2.64 -10.40 20.93
N LEU A 79 -2.25 -9.84 22.07
CA LEU A 79 -1.72 -10.58 23.22
C LEU A 79 -2.79 -11.05 24.21
N ALA A 80 -4.01 -10.50 24.14
CA ALA A 80 -5.14 -10.82 25.00
C ALA A 80 -5.77 -12.19 24.68
#